data_AF-A0A496QWX5-F1
#
_entry.id   AF-A0A496QWX5-F1
#
_cell.length_a   1.000
_cell.length_b   1.000
_cell.length_c   1.000
_cell.angle_alpha   90.00
_cell.angle_beta   90.00
_cell.angle_gamma   90.00
#
_symmetry.space_group_name_H-M   'P 1'
#
loop_
_entity.id
_entity.type
_entity.pdbx_description
1 polymer ?
#
loop_
_entity_poly.entity_id
_entity_poly.type
_entity_poly.pdbx_seq_one_letter_code
_entity_poly.pdbx_strand_id
1 'polypeptide(L)'
;MIWNKLLILLVCIALLILLVLFPVLIFSRLSTLTGKIERIGDTLSGEIRSNSEDINLIKQNLLLMIEDTGELRSVLQLPVRTYPLGDNKRQDESDYRENRLPLFFDAVDMLLDKNKLDEGIIKFGEFIQSGFIHEIKNRYGFSIKKESDFSISLLKGENKFFEIKYDYKEELFHVSTFLQQEESFSRINDDFNRFIEAQVTDLEQHFRNTREKIEEFLSLKTGSTFQELIKKKDLTYTFSENETRVYLSLNGKKGEEYITPVLDKRENAFFLDGKSYRSFTTFHEDLLDKIKGLDTRSGVEKKIDTLKKEIKELGVDRGFRSFLQSKDLTINLDGREDDEYFYFDLNTKSGTPIGSFAILKHSAELYLMDRDDVLICSFKTLGMPEADRLYSERGDSFSGNEKKN
;
A
#
# COMPACT_ATOMS: atom_id res chain seq x y z
N MET A 1 47.48 -43.62 -5.77
CA MET A 1 47.18 -43.41 -4.34
C MET A 1 47.48 -41.98 -3.84
N ILE A 2 48.54 -41.31 -4.32
CA ILE A 2 48.90 -39.94 -3.88
C ILE A 2 47.86 -38.89 -4.33
N TRP A 3 47.32 -39.02 -5.55
CA TRP A 3 46.32 -38.11 -6.11
C TRP A 3 45.02 -38.01 -5.29
N ASN A 4 44.51 -39.12 -4.77
CA ASN A 4 43.28 -39.11 -3.96
C ASN A 4 43.49 -38.37 -2.63
N LYS A 5 44.69 -38.45 -2.03
CA LYS A 5 44.99 -37.72 -0.79
C LYS A 5 45.06 -36.22 -1.01
N LEU A 6 45.58 -35.79 -2.17
CA LEU A 6 45.68 -34.37 -2.52
C LEU A 6 44.30 -33.76 -2.81
N LEU A 7 43.42 -34.52 -3.47
CA LEU A 7 42.05 -34.09 -3.75
C LEU A 7 41.24 -33.93 -2.45
N ILE A 8 41.35 -34.88 -1.52
CA ILE A 8 40.66 -34.80 -0.21
C ILE A 8 41.14 -33.58 0.58
N LEU A 9 42.45 -33.30 0.58
CA LEU A 9 43.00 -32.14 1.28
C LEU A 9 42.47 -30.81 0.71
N LEU A 10 42.38 -30.68 -0.62
CA LEU A 10 41.80 -29.51 -1.28
C LEU A 10 40.33 -29.29 -0.94
N VAL A 11 39.53 -30.37 -0.92
CA VAL A 11 38.12 -30.28 -0.54
C VAL A 11 37.97 -29.84 0.91
N CYS A 12 38.76 -30.38 1.84
CA CYS A 12 38.74 -29.96 3.25
C CYS A 12 39.10 -28.47 3.43
N ILE A 13 40.09 -27.96 2.69
CA ILE A 13 40.47 -26.55 2.73
C ILE A 13 39.33 -25.66 2.20
N ALA A 14 38.72 -26.03 1.08
CA ALA A 14 37.60 -25.28 0.51
C ALA A 14 36.39 -25.24 1.48
N LEU A 15 36.10 -26.37 2.13
CA LEU A 15 35.02 -26.47 3.12
C LEU A 15 35.30 -25.60 4.36
N LEU A 16 36.55 -25.55 4.81
CA LEU A 16 36.97 -24.72 5.93
C LEU A 16 36.89 -23.22 5.60
N ILE A 17 37.27 -22.83 4.38
CA ILE A 17 37.12 -21.45 3.90
C ILE A 17 35.63 -21.07 3.81
N LEU A 18 34.78 -21.96 3.29
CA LEU A 18 33.33 -21.73 3.22
C LEU A 18 32.72 -21.55 4.61
N LEU A 19 33.15 -22.39 5.57
CA LEU A 19 32.68 -22.37 6.96
C LEU A 19 33.08 -21.08 7.71
N VAL A 20 34.18 -20.43 7.32
CA VAL A 20 34.61 -19.14 7.88
C VAL A 20 33.97 -17.95 7.16
N LEU A 21 33.76 -18.01 5.84
CA LEU A 21 33.18 -16.91 5.08
C LEU A 21 31.67 -16.75 5.32
N PHE A 22 30.95 -17.85 5.51
CA PHE A 22 29.50 -17.82 5.68
C PHE A 22 29.03 -17.03 6.92
N PRO A 23 29.61 -17.22 8.12
CA PRO A 23 29.29 -16.39 9.30
C PRO A 23 29.60 -14.91 9.10
N VAL A 24 30.71 -14.57 8.43
CA VAL A 24 31.12 -13.17 8.19
C VAL A 24 30.10 -12.47 7.28
N LEU A 25 29.62 -13.15 6.24
CA LEU A 25 28.60 -12.61 5.35
C LEU A 25 27.25 -12.42 6.07
N ILE A 26 26.85 -13.38 6.90
CA ILE A 26 25.62 -13.25 7.70
C ILE A 26 25.74 -12.07 8.68
N PHE A 27 26.86 -11.97 9.39
CA PHE A 27 27.07 -10.90 10.37
C PHE A 27 27.08 -9.51 9.70
N SER A 28 27.72 -9.38 8.54
CA SER A 28 27.70 -8.15 7.74
C SER A 28 26.28 -7.76 7.33
N ARG A 29 25.49 -8.73 6.85
CA ARG A 29 24.08 -8.50 6.51
C ARG A 29 23.24 -8.11 7.72
N LEU A 30 23.42 -8.79 8.86
CA LEU A 30 22.69 -8.47 10.09
C LEU A 30 22.99 -7.05 10.55
N SER A 31 24.26 -6.64 10.59
CA SER A 31 24.67 -5.29 10.97
C SER A 31 24.01 -4.21 10.10
N THR A 32 23.97 -4.42 8.77
CA THR A 32 23.28 -3.48 7.87
C THR A 32 21.76 -3.43 8.06
N LEU A 33 21.14 -4.53 8.50
CA LEU A 33 19.71 -4.57 8.81
C LEU A 33 19.42 -3.85 10.13
N THR A 34 20.23 -4.05 11.16
CA THR A 34 20.08 -3.36 12.46
C THR A 34 20.17 -1.85 12.28
N GLY A 35 21.15 -1.36 11.49
CA GLY A 35 21.26 0.08 11.21
C GLY A 35 20.11 0.67 10.40
N LYS A 36 19.43 -0.14 9.56
CA LYS A 36 18.19 0.29 8.89
C LYS A 36 17.01 0.35 9.85
N ILE A 37 16.91 -0.60 10.77
CA ILE A 37 15.85 -0.63 11.79
C ILE A 37 15.99 0.57 12.74
N GLU A 38 17.20 0.91 13.18
CA GLU A 38 17.45 2.10 14.01
C GLU A 38 17.02 3.38 13.30
N ARG A 39 17.40 3.56 12.03
CA ARG A 39 16.97 4.73 11.24
C ARG A 39 15.46 4.81 11.08
N ILE A 40 14.79 3.69 10.84
CA ILE A 40 13.33 3.64 10.76
C ILE A 40 12.72 4.01 12.11
N GLY A 41 13.26 3.49 13.22
CA GLY A 41 12.83 3.84 14.58
C GLY A 41 12.99 5.32 14.91
N ASP A 42 14.13 5.92 14.55
CA ASP A 42 14.39 7.35 14.71
C ASP A 42 13.41 8.19 13.90
N THR A 43 13.15 7.81 12.64
CA THR A 43 12.19 8.50 11.78
C THR A 43 10.76 8.40 12.33
N LEU A 44 10.36 7.20 12.75
CA LEU A 44 9.03 6.95 13.33
C LEU A 44 8.83 7.70 14.65
N SER A 45 9.86 7.73 15.51
CA SER A 45 9.82 8.48 16.76
C SER A 45 9.77 10.00 16.53
N GLY A 46 10.45 10.50 15.50
CA GLY A 46 10.35 11.87 15.02
C GLY A 46 8.94 12.21 14.54
N GLU A 47 8.33 11.36 13.72
CA GLU A 47 6.95 11.52 13.26
C GLU A 47 5.93 11.45 14.41
N ILE A 48 6.11 10.53 15.38
CA ILE A 48 5.25 10.43 16.56
C ILE A 48 5.34 11.72 17.39
N ARG A 49 6.54 12.27 17.56
CA ARG A 49 6.74 13.53 18.28
C ARG A 49 6.09 14.70 17.55
N SER A 50 6.28 14.81 16.24
CA SER A 50 5.63 15.83 15.40
C SER A 50 4.10 15.73 15.47
N ASN A 51 3.55 14.53 15.30
CA ASN A 51 2.11 14.30 15.40
C ASN A 51 1.58 14.64 16.80
N SER A 52 2.35 14.37 17.86
CA SER A 52 1.96 14.76 19.22
C SER A 52 1.94 16.28 19.40
N GLU A 53 2.87 17.01 18.79
CA GLU A 53 2.90 18.48 18.78
C GLU A 53 1.70 19.03 18.00
N ASP A 54 1.38 18.47 16.84
CA ASP A 54 0.20 18.84 16.03
C ASP A 54 -1.12 18.59 16.76
N ILE A 55 -1.25 17.45 17.44
CA ILE A 55 -2.43 17.14 18.27
C ILE A 55 -2.58 18.18 19.39
N ASN A 56 -1.48 18.61 20.00
CA ASN A 56 -1.52 19.63 21.05
C ASN A 56 -1.92 21.01 20.49
N LEU A 57 -1.43 21.39 19.31
CA LEU A 57 -1.85 22.61 18.62
C LEU A 57 -3.34 22.58 18.26
N ILE A 58 -3.84 21.44 17.75
CA ILE A 58 -5.27 21.26 17.47
C ILE A 58 -6.10 21.40 18.75
N LYS A 59 -5.66 20.79 19.86
CA LYS A 59 -6.33 20.93 21.16
C LYS A 59 -6.37 22.38 21.63
N GLN A 60 -5.28 23.13 21.50
CA GLN A 60 -5.23 24.55 21.86
C GLN A 60 -6.17 25.40 21.00
N ASN A 61 -6.13 25.21 19.67
CA ASN A 61 -7.02 25.92 18.74
C ASN A 61 -8.50 25.61 19.02
N LEU A 62 -8.81 24.36 19.36
CA LEU A 62 -10.17 23.95 19.68
C LEU A 62 -10.65 24.57 21.00
N LEU A 63 -9.78 24.68 22.02
CA LEU A 63 -10.10 25.39 23.26
C LEU A 63 -10.38 26.88 23.00
N LEU A 64 -9.56 27.55 22.20
CA LEU A 64 -9.79 28.95 21.80
C LEU A 64 -11.12 29.11 21.04
N MET A 65 -11.44 28.21 20.10
CA MET A 65 -12.74 28.25 19.41
C MET A 65 -13.92 28.02 20.36
N ILE A 66 -13.78 27.17 21.38
CA ILE A 66 -14.84 26.97 22.39
C ILE A 66 -15.03 28.25 23.22
N GLU A 67 -13.94 28.93 23.57
CA GLU A 67 -13.99 30.20 24.30
C GLU A 67 -14.66 31.29 23.47
N ASP A 68 -14.21 31.51 22.23
CA ASP A 68 -14.77 32.51 21.30
C ASP A 68 -16.26 32.24 21.01
N THR A 69 -16.63 30.97 20.81
CA THR A 69 -18.04 30.61 20.59
C THR A 69 -18.87 30.75 21.86
N GLY A 70 -18.29 30.54 23.04
CA GLY A 70 -18.92 30.82 24.32
C GLY A 70 -19.21 32.31 24.49
N GLU A 71 -18.23 33.16 24.19
CA GLU A 71 -18.35 34.61 24.27
C GLU A 71 -19.40 35.15 23.29
N LEU A 72 -19.36 34.72 22.01
CA LEU A 72 -20.36 35.09 21.01
C LEU A 72 -21.78 34.69 21.41
N ARG A 73 -21.95 33.50 21.99
CA ARG A 73 -23.26 33.05 22.49
C ARG A 73 -23.74 33.87 23.67
N SER A 74 -22.84 34.26 24.56
CA SER A 74 -23.14 35.17 25.68
C SER A 74 -23.65 36.53 25.18
N VAL A 75 -22.96 37.12 24.19
CA VAL A 75 -23.37 38.38 23.55
C VAL A 75 -24.75 38.26 22.89
N LEU A 76 -25.04 37.12 22.29
CA LEU A 76 -26.33 36.82 21.64
C LEU A 76 -27.41 36.31 22.60
N GLN A 77 -27.15 36.24 23.91
CA GLN A 77 -28.04 35.68 24.93
C GLN A 77 -28.51 34.24 24.64
N LEU A 78 -27.67 33.46 23.98
CA LEU A 78 -27.91 32.05 23.70
C LEU A 78 -27.34 31.18 24.83
N PRO A 79 -27.97 30.03 25.15
CA PRO A 79 -27.47 29.13 26.18
C PRO A 79 -26.07 28.58 25.81
N VAL A 80 -25.17 28.55 26.81
CA VAL A 80 -23.82 28.00 26.68
C VAL A 80 -23.93 26.51 26.39
N ARG A 81 -23.16 26.04 25.39
CA ARG A 81 -23.12 24.63 25.01
C ARG A 81 -21.78 24.06 25.45
N THR A 82 -21.80 23.09 26.36
CA THR A 82 -20.60 22.35 26.79
C THR A 82 -20.33 21.21 25.81
N TYR A 83 -19.15 21.20 25.21
CA TYR A 83 -18.69 20.08 24.39
C TYR A 83 -17.89 19.11 25.27
N PRO A 84 -18.24 17.81 25.31
CA PRO A 84 -17.48 16.82 26.05
C PRO A 84 -16.18 16.55 25.28
N LEU A 85 -15.14 17.34 25.57
CA LEU A 85 -13.78 16.99 25.21
C LEU A 85 -13.31 15.96 26.23
N GLY A 86 -12.88 14.79 25.73
CA GLY A 86 -12.49 13.65 26.56
C GLY A 86 -11.62 14.05 27.76
N ASP A 87 -12.02 13.56 28.94
CA ASP A 87 -11.39 13.66 30.26
C ASP A 87 -10.12 14.52 30.37
N ASN A 88 -10.28 15.83 30.23
CA ASN A 88 -9.36 16.78 30.85
C ASN A 88 -10.03 17.29 32.11
N LYS A 89 -9.82 16.57 33.22
CA LYS A 89 -9.94 17.12 34.55
C LYS A 89 -9.20 18.46 34.56
N ARG A 90 -9.94 19.55 34.76
CA ARG A 90 -9.35 20.83 35.16
C ARG A 90 -8.56 20.58 36.43
N GLN A 91 -7.25 20.56 36.31
CA GLN A 91 -6.33 20.67 37.43
C GLN A 91 -6.32 22.16 37.79
N ASP A 92 -7.34 22.59 38.53
CA ASP A 92 -7.17 23.77 39.38
C ASP A 92 -6.18 23.38 40.47
N GLU A 93 -5.07 24.12 40.52
CA GLU A 93 -4.05 24.05 41.55
C GLU A 93 -4.65 24.41 42.91
N SER A 94 -5.22 23.42 43.60
CA SER A 94 -5.34 23.42 45.06
C SER A 94 -5.52 21.99 45.55
N ASP A 95 -4.85 21.66 46.64
CA ASP A 95 -4.81 20.34 47.31
C ASP A 95 -3.93 19.24 46.69
N TYR A 96 -2.62 19.52 46.70
CA TYR A 96 -1.56 18.52 46.75
C TYR A 96 -1.47 17.82 48.13
N ARG A 97 -2.56 17.23 48.63
CA ARG A 97 -2.52 16.20 49.68
C ARG A 97 -3.67 15.22 49.46
N GLU A 98 -3.36 13.92 49.53
CA GLU A 98 -4.28 12.78 49.43
C GLU A 98 -4.78 12.38 48.03
N ASN A 99 -3.93 11.67 47.28
CA ASN A 99 -4.33 10.40 46.63
C ASN A 99 -3.10 9.71 46.00
N ARG A 100 -2.23 9.16 46.85
CA ARG A 100 -1.21 8.15 46.47
C ARG A 100 -1.73 6.71 46.60
N LEU A 101 -3.01 6.56 46.90
CA LEU A 101 -3.71 5.27 46.91
C LEU A 101 -3.92 4.64 45.52
N PRO A 102 -4.09 5.38 44.40
CA PRO A 102 -4.33 4.77 43.08
C PRO A 102 -3.23 3.78 42.68
N LEU A 103 -1.97 4.14 42.87
CA LEU A 103 -0.84 3.31 42.43
C LEU A 103 -0.74 1.95 43.13
N PHE A 104 -1.21 1.84 44.38
CA PHE A 104 -1.20 0.56 45.10
C PHE A 104 -2.39 -0.32 44.71
N PHE A 105 -3.57 0.26 44.48
CA PHE A 105 -4.72 -0.47 43.92
C PHE A 105 -4.44 -0.90 42.49
N ASP A 106 -3.89 -0.01 41.66
CA ASP A 106 -3.46 -0.31 40.30
C ASP A 106 -2.40 -1.43 40.28
N ALA A 107 -1.45 -1.42 41.22
CA ALA A 107 -0.46 -2.49 41.33
C ALA A 107 -1.07 -3.84 41.73
N VAL A 108 -2.08 -3.84 42.61
CA VAL A 108 -2.82 -5.07 42.99
C VAL A 108 -3.63 -5.58 41.80
N ASP A 109 -4.31 -4.70 41.08
CA ASP A 109 -5.08 -5.04 39.89
C ASP A 109 -4.16 -5.58 38.78
N MET A 110 -2.98 -4.98 38.58
CA MET A 110 -1.96 -5.49 37.66
C MET A 110 -1.45 -6.88 38.07
N LEU A 111 -1.27 -7.14 39.36
CA LEU A 111 -0.86 -8.46 39.86
C LEU A 111 -1.97 -9.51 39.68
N LEU A 112 -3.23 -9.13 39.92
CA LEU A 112 -4.39 -10.00 39.69
C LEU A 112 -4.57 -10.31 38.20
N ASP A 113 -4.45 -9.31 37.34
CA ASP A 113 -4.51 -9.48 35.88
C ASP A 113 -3.37 -10.34 35.36
N LYS A 114 -2.16 -10.16 35.90
CA LYS A 114 -1.02 -11.03 35.57
C LYS A 114 -1.26 -12.47 36.01
N ASN A 115 -1.78 -12.68 37.22
CA ASN A 115 -2.10 -14.03 37.70
C ASN A 115 -3.16 -14.70 36.82
N LYS A 116 -4.21 -13.97 36.44
CA LYS A 116 -5.23 -14.47 35.48
C LYS A 116 -4.63 -14.79 34.11
N LEU A 117 -3.69 -13.97 33.64
CA LEU A 117 -2.98 -14.20 32.39
C LEU A 117 -2.14 -15.49 32.49
N ASP A 118 -1.38 -15.68 33.57
CA ASP A 118 -0.57 -16.88 33.79
C ASP A 118 -1.45 -18.14 33.92
N GLU A 119 -2.55 -18.07 34.67
CA GLU A 119 -3.57 -19.13 34.75
C GLU A 119 -4.19 -19.43 33.39
N GLY A 120 -4.48 -18.40 32.60
CA GLY A 120 -4.99 -18.53 31.24
C GLY A 120 -4.02 -19.24 30.31
N ILE A 121 -2.72 -18.92 30.38
CA ILE A 121 -1.67 -19.59 29.60
C ILE A 121 -1.61 -21.08 29.95
N ILE A 122 -1.71 -21.42 31.24
CA ILE A 122 -1.73 -22.81 31.70
C ILE A 122 -2.97 -23.53 31.15
N LYS A 123 -4.17 -22.97 31.35
CA LYS A 123 -5.44 -23.55 30.84
C LYS A 123 -5.40 -23.75 29.32
N PHE A 124 -4.89 -22.77 28.57
CA PHE A 124 -4.77 -22.88 27.12
C PHE A 124 -3.70 -23.89 26.70
N GLY A 125 -2.58 -23.98 27.43
CA GLY A 125 -1.55 -25.00 27.23
C GLY A 125 -2.08 -26.42 27.46
N GLU A 126 -2.84 -26.62 28.52
CA GLU A 126 -3.55 -27.88 28.81
C GLU A 126 -4.56 -28.21 27.72
N PHE A 127 -5.30 -27.22 27.21
CA PHE A 127 -6.19 -27.38 26.07
C PHE A 127 -5.46 -27.89 24.82
N ILE A 128 -4.33 -27.27 24.44
CA ILE A 128 -3.55 -27.71 23.27
C ILE A 128 -3.04 -29.15 23.46
N GLN A 129 -2.65 -29.52 24.67
CA GLN A 129 -2.14 -30.86 25.00
C GLN A 129 -3.23 -31.89 25.27
N SER A 130 -4.50 -31.47 25.31
CA SER A 130 -5.62 -32.36 25.59
C SER A 130 -5.71 -33.50 24.58
N GLY A 131 -6.23 -34.66 25.04
CA GLY A 131 -6.50 -35.79 24.15
C GLY A 131 -7.48 -35.44 23.02
N PHE A 132 -8.31 -34.43 23.25
CA PHE A 132 -9.25 -33.91 22.28
C PHE A 132 -8.57 -33.28 21.05
N ILE A 133 -7.62 -32.37 21.26
CA ILE A 133 -6.88 -31.76 20.16
C ILE A 133 -6.09 -32.81 19.37
N HIS A 134 -5.57 -33.83 20.06
CA HIS A 134 -4.95 -34.99 19.41
C HIS A 134 -5.94 -35.80 18.57
N GLU A 135 -7.17 -35.98 19.04
CA GLU A 135 -8.22 -36.65 18.28
C GLU A 135 -8.61 -35.87 17.02
N ILE A 136 -8.86 -34.56 17.11
CA ILE A 136 -9.13 -33.70 15.96
C ILE A 136 -7.99 -33.76 14.94
N LYS A 137 -6.75 -33.68 15.42
CA LYS A 137 -5.55 -33.77 14.60
C LYS A 137 -5.51 -35.07 13.81
N ASN A 138 -5.77 -36.19 14.48
CA ASN A 138 -5.71 -37.52 13.87
C ASN A 138 -6.90 -37.81 12.95
N ARG A 139 -8.10 -37.42 13.36
CA ARG A 139 -9.36 -37.70 12.63
C ARG A 139 -9.44 -36.93 11.32
N TYR A 140 -9.07 -35.65 11.32
CA TYR A 140 -9.21 -34.78 10.14
C TYR A 140 -7.89 -34.49 9.43
N GLY A 141 -6.76 -34.93 9.99
CA GLY A 141 -5.43 -34.73 9.43
C GLY A 141 -4.93 -33.29 9.57
N PHE A 142 -5.33 -32.59 10.64
CA PHE A 142 -4.88 -31.22 10.87
C PHE A 142 -3.44 -31.19 11.40
N SER A 143 -2.72 -30.11 11.12
CA SER A 143 -1.53 -29.67 11.84
C SER A 143 -1.88 -28.45 12.67
N ILE A 144 -1.17 -28.27 13.79
CA ILE A 144 -1.42 -27.17 14.72
C ILE A 144 -0.25 -26.22 14.60
N LYS A 145 -0.54 -24.95 14.35
CA LYS A 145 0.44 -23.86 14.39
C LYS A 145 0.05 -22.91 15.50
N LYS A 146 0.94 -22.74 16.48
CA LYS A 146 0.76 -21.74 17.54
C LYS A 146 1.05 -20.35 16.95
N GLU A 147 0.09 -19.44 17.02
CA GLU A 147 0.24 -18.05 16.56
C GLU A 147 0.59 -17.12 17.73
N SER A 148 0.03 -17.38 18.92
CA SER A 148 0.34 -16.67 20.16
C SER A 148 0.15 -17.56 21.38
N ASP A 149 0.40 -17.03 22.58
CA ASP A 149 0.14 -17.75 23.85
C ASP A 149 -1.33 -18.06 24.11
N PHE A 150 -2.24 -17.44 23.35
CA PHE A 150 -3.68 -17.61 23.46
C PHE A 150 -4.35 -17.93 22.13
N SER A 151 -3.58 -18.27 21.09
CA SER A 151 -4.17 -18.58 19.78
C SER A 151 -3.42 -19.68 19.03
N ILE A 152 -4.20 -20.57 18.42
CA ILE A 152 -3.71 -21.60 17.52
C ILE A 152 -4.50 -21.59 16.20
N SER A 153 -3.82 -21.94 15.12
CA SER A 153 -4.41 -22.22 13.82
C SER A 153 -4.42 -23.74 13.60
N LEU A 154 -5.58 -24.28 13.21
CA LEU A 154 -5.71 -25.65 12.68
C LEU A 154 -5.57 -25.60 11.16
N LEU A 155 -4.53 -26.24 10.65
CA LEU A 155 -4.13 -26.22 9.24
C LEU A 155 -4.32 -27.61 8.62
N LYS A 156 -4.70 -27.68 7.35
CA LYS A 156 -4.64 -28.92 6.56
C LYS A 156 -3.78 -28.67 5.32
N GLY A 157 -2.56 -29.18 5.33
CA GLY A 157 -1.52 -28.72 4.39
C GLY A 157 -1.14 -27.27 4.69
N GLU A 158 -1.30 -26.38 3.71
CA GLU A 158 -1.03 -24.94 3.85
C GLU A 158 -2.29 -24.11 4.17
N ASN A 159 -3.48 -24.73 4.12
CA ASN A 159 -4.75 -24.04 4.31
C ASN A 159 -5.14 -23.96 5.78
N LYS A 160 -5.44 -22.76 6.27
CA LYS A 160 -5.99 -22.50 7.61
C LYS A 160 -7.49 -22.76 7.61
N PHE A 161 -7.92 -23.78 8.35
CA PHE A 161 -9.34 -24.14 8.47
C PHE A 161 -10.00 -23.40 9.63
N PHE A 162 -9.36 -23.46 10.80
CA PHE A 162 -9.87 -22.87 12.03
C PHE A 162 -8.80 -22.04 12.72
N GLU A 163 -9.24 -21.01 13.42
CA GLU A 163 -8.46 -20.26 14.41
C GLU A 163 -9.17 -20.39 15.75
N ILE A 164 -8.44 -20.81 16.78
CA ILE A 164 -8.97 -20.95 18.13
C ILE A 164 -8.22 -19.95 18.99
N LYS A 165 -8.97 -18.99 19.55
CA LYS A 165 -8.47 -17.98 20.50
C LYS A 165 -9.08 -18.23 21.86
N TYR A 166 -8.29 -18.06 22.92
CA TYR A 166 -8.78 -18.12 24.29
C TYR A 166 -8.77 -16.74 24.91
N ASP A 167 -9.94 -16.25 25.31
CA ASP A 167 -10.08 -15.05 26.12
C ASP A 167 -9.96 -15.43 27.60
N TYR A 168 -8.84 -15.09 28.22
CA TYR A 168 -8.59 -15.40 29.64
C TYR A 168 -9.39 -14.53 30.61
N LYS A 169 -9.97 -13.40 30.17
CA LYS A 169 -10.82 -12.55 31.00
C LYS A 169 -12.24 -13.10 31.08
N GLU A 170 -12.75 -13.60 29.96
CA GLU A 170 -14.09 -14.19 29.86
C GLU A 170 -14.09 -15.71 30.09
N GLU A 171 -12.91 -16.34 30.08
CA GLU A 171 -12.71 -17.79 30.13
C GLU A 171 -13.43 -18.53 28.99
N LEU A 172 -13.42 -17.94 27.79
CA LEU A 172 -14.09 -18.46 26.60
C LEU A 172 -13.09 -18.82 25.49
N PHE A 173 -13.38 -19.90 24.78
CA PHE A 173 -12.72 -20.27 23.54
C PHE A 173 -13.54 -19.74 22.36
N HIS A 174 -12.97 -18.83 21.59
CA HIS A 174 -13.52 -18.36 20.33
C HIS A 174 -12.94 -19.18 19.19
N VAL A 175 -13.79 -19.87 18.44
CA VAL A 175 -13.41 -20.62 17.25
C VAL A 175 -13.93 -19.90 16.04
N SER A 176 -13.05 -19.45 15.17
CA SER A 176 -13.40 -18.88 13.87
C SER A 176 -12.96 -19.78 12.73
N THR A 177 -13.83 -19.92 11.74
CA THR A 177 -13.53 -20.64 10.49
C THR A 177 -12.86 -19.70 9.48
N PHE A 178 -12.23 -20.28 8.46
CA PHE A 178 -11.71 -19.51 7.33
C PHE A 178 -12.77 -18.61 6.66
N LEU A 179 -14.03 -19.05 6.67
CA LEU A 179 -15.20 -18.37 6.11
C LEU A 179 -15.84 -17.36 7.07
N GLN A 180 -15.16 -17.01 8.17
CA GLN A 180 -15.61 -16.04 9.17
C GLN A 180 -16.91 -16.42 9.92
N GLN A 181 -17.25 -17.71 9.95
CA GLN A 181 -18.22 -18.22 10.93
C GLN A 181 -17.51 -18.38 12.26
N GLU A 182 -18.11 -17.85 13.33
CA GLU A 182 -17.52 -17.82 14.67
C GLU A 182 -18.50 -18.39 15.69
N GLU A 183 -17.97 -19.17 16.63
CA GLU A 183 -18.73 -19.67 17.78
C GLU A 183 -17.85 -19.64 19.04
N SER A 184 -18.47 -19.43 20.20
CA SER A 184 -17.77 -19.27 21.48
C SER A 184 -18.18 -20.36 22.45
N PHE A 185 -17.20 -20.96 23.12
CA PHE A 185 -17.41 -22.12 23.99
C PHE A 185 -16.75 -21.87 25.35
N SER A 186 -17.48 -22.11 26.43
CA SER A 186 -16.93 -22.02 27.80
C SER A 186 -16.08 -23.23 28.19
N ARG A 187 -16.20 -24.33 27.45
CA ARG A 187 -15.42 -25.57 27.63
C ARG A 187 -15.46 -26.40 26.35
N ILE A 188 -14.50 -27.29 26.20
CA ILE A 188 -14.59 -28.35 25.19
C ILE A 188 -15.73 -29.29 25.58
N ASN A 189 -16.74 -29.37 24.72
CA ASN A 189 -17.88 -30.26 24.88
C ASN A 189 -18.31 -30.82 23.52
N ASP A 190 -19.37 -31.62 23.52
CA ASP A 190 -19.93 -32.18 22.28
C ASP A 190 -20.42 -31.11 21.30
N ASP A 191 -20.72 -29.90 21.75
CA ASP A 191 -21.13 -28.78 20.88
C ASP A 191 -19.94 -28.28 20.06
N PHE A 192 -18.79 -28.08 20.70
CA PHE A 192 -17.53 -27.76 20.03
C PHE A 192 -17.21 -28.80 18.95
N ASN A 193 -17.38 -30.09 19.26
CA ASN A 193 -17.10 -31.19 18.33
C ASN A 193 -18.02 -31.15 17.12
N ARG A 194 -19.31 -30.95 17.37
CA ARG A 194 -20.32 -30.84 16.32
C ARG A 194 -20.08 -29.62 15.43
N PHE A 195 -19.64 -28.49 16.00
CA PHE A 195 -19.26 -27.32 15.22
C PHE A 195 -18.09 -27.62 14.28
N ILE A 196 -16.98 -28.17 14.79
CA ILE A 196 -15.83 -28.53 13.94
C ILE A 196 -16.24 -29.54 12.86
N GLU A 197 -16.95 -30.61 13.23
CA GLU A 197 -17.35 -31.66 12.30
C GLU A 197 -18.28 -31.14 11.19
N ALA A 198 -19.24 -30.27 11.53
CA ALA A 198 -20.14 -29.65 10.56
C ALA A 198 -19.37 -28.78 9.56
N GLN A 199 -18.39 -28.01 10.03
CA GLN A 199 -17.65 -27.05 9.20
C GLN A 199 -16.57 -27.68 8.32
N VAL A 200 -15.99 -28.82 8.74
CA VAL A 200 -14.88 -29.46 7.99
C VAL A 200 -15.29 -29.75 6.54
N THR A 201 -16.47 -30.33 6.33
CA THR A 201 -16.90 -30.77 4.99
C THR A 201 -17.10 -29.56 4.06
N ASP A 202 -17.73 -28.51 4.56
CA ASP A 202 -17.97 -27.27 3.82
C ASP A 202 -16.65 -26.55 3.49
N LEU A 203 -15.73 -26.47 4.45
CA LEU A 203 -14.40 -25.91 4.24
C LEU A 203 -13.57 -26.72 3.24
N GLU A 204 -13.62 -28.05 3.31
CA GLU A 204 -12.92 -28.89 2.33
C GLU A 204 -13.45 -28.68 0.91
N GLN A 205 -14.77 -28.63 0.74
CA GLN A 205 -15.36 -28.35 -0.56
C GLN A 205 -14.98 -26.95 -1.05
N HIS A 206 -14.99 -25.97 -0.15
CA HIS A 206 -14.57 -24.60 -0.43
C HIS A 206 -13.13 -24.55 -0.94
N PHE A 207 -12.17 -25.14 -0.20
CA PHE A 207 -10.76 -25.14 -0.61
C PHE A 207 -10.51 -25.91 -1.91
N ARG A 208 -11.26 -26.98 -2.19
CA ARG A 208 -11.20 -27.66 -3.49
C ARG A 208 -11.60 -26.71 -4.62
N ASN A 209 -12.76 -26.06 -4.49
CA ASN A 209 -13.25 -25.11 -5.49
C ASN A 209 -12.30 -23.90 -5.64
N THR A 210 -11.75 -23.40 -4.54
CA THR A 210 -10.80 -22.27 -4.57
C THR A 210 -9.50 -22.65 -5.25
N ARG A 211 -9.00 -23.87 -5.08
CA ARG A 211 -7.80 -24.34 -5.78
C ARG A 211 -7.97 -24.31 -7.29
N GLU A 212 -9.10 -24.79 -7.80
CA GLU A 212 -9.42 -24.73 -9.24
C GLU A 212 -9.39 -23.28 -9.74
N LYS A 213 -9.99 -22.35 -9.00
CA LYS A 213 -9.96 -20.92 -9.35
C LYS A 213 -8.58 -20.28 -9.26
N ILE A 214 -7.75 -20.70 -8.31
CA ILE A 214 -6.34 -20.24 -8.23
C ILE A 214 -5.59 -20.71 -9.47
N GLU A 215 -5.76 -21.97 -9.88
CA GLU A 215 -5.12 -22.51 -11.08
C GLU A 215 -5.60 -21.77 -12.35
N GLU A 216 -6.90 -21.50 -12.46
CA GLU A 216 -7.46 -20.65 -13.52
C GLU A 216 -6.86 -19.23 -13.50
N PHE A 217 -6.80 -18.58 -12.33
CA PHE A 217 -6.24 -17.23 -12.19
C PHE A 217 -4.76 -17.18 -12.57
N LEU A 218 -3.98 -18.19 -12.17
CA LEU A 218 -2.57 -18.30 -12.50
C LEU A 218 -2.35 -18.66 -13.98
N SER A 219 -3.32 -19.28 -14.66
CA SER A 219 -3.25 -19.57 -16.10
C SER A 219 -3.15 -18.30 -16.96
N LEU A 220 -3.52 -17.13 -16.44
CA LEU A 220 -3.28 -15.85 -17.10
C LEU A 220 -1.79 -15.64 -17.45
N LYS A 221 -0.87 -16.20 -16.65
CA LYS A 221 0.59 -16.14 -16.93
C LYS A 221 0.97 -16.81 -18.24
N THR A 222 0.26 -17.88 -18.62
CA THR A 222 0.57 -18.68 -19.80
C THR A 222 -0.37 -18.40 -20.98
N GLY A 223 -1.47 -17.67 -20.75
CA GLY A 223 -2.42 -17.29 -21.79
C GLY A 223 -1.82 -16.36 -22.85
N SER A 224 -1.82 -16.78 -24.11
CA SER A 224 -1.22 -16.02 -25.23
C SER A 224 -1.84 -14.64 -25.41
N THR A 225 -3.18 -14.54 -25.38
CA THR A 225 -3.90 -13.27 -25.54
C THR A 225 -3.55 -12.25 -24.45
N PHE A 226 -3.43 -12.71 -23.20
CA PHE A 226 -3.03 -11.86 -22.09
C PHE A 226 -1.57 -11.39 -22.27
N GLN A 227 -0.64 -12.30 -22.55
CA GLN A 227 0.77 -11.95 -22.76
C GLN A 227 0.98 -10.97 -23.94
N GLU A 228 0.27 -11.18 -25.06
CA GLU A 228 0.30 -10.28 -26.20
C GLU A 228 -0.20 -8.87 -25.85
N LEU A 229 -1.29 -8.76 -25.07
CA LEU A 229 -1.82 -7.48 -24.63
C LEU A 229 -0.89 -6.77 -23.67
N ILE A 230 -0.34 -7.47 -22.67
CA ILE A 230 0.65 -6.92 -21.73
C ILE A 230 1.85 -6.36 -22.50
N LYS A 231 2.40 -7.14 -23.44
CA LYS A 231 3.53 -6.69 -24.29
C LYS A 231 3.16 -5.50 -25.17
N LYS A 232 1.99 -5.54 -25.81
CA LYS A 232 1.49 -4.45 -26.68
C LYS A 232 1.28 -3.15 -25.91
N LYS A 233 0.86 -3.24 -24.64
CA LYS A 233 0.61 -2.09 -23.76
C LYS A 233 1.84 -1.67 -22.94
N ASP A 234 2.97 -2.35 -23.14
CA ASP A 234 4.22 -2.10 -22.43
C ASP A 234 4.09 -2.19 -20.90
N LEU A 235 3.27 -3.15 -20.47
CA LEU A 235 3.00 -3.45 -19.07
C LEU A 235 3.92 -4.58 -18.58
N THR A 236 4.10 -4.61 -17.27
CA THR A 236 4.69 -5.71 -16.51
C THR A 236 3.63 -6.22 -15.54
N TYR A 237 3.75 -7.47 -15.11
CA TYR A 237 2.83 -8.01 -14.13
C TYR A 237 3.56 -8.75 -13.01
N THR A 238 2.98 -8.74 -11.82
CA THR A 238 3.48 -9.51 -10.67
C THR A 238 2.30 -10.22 -10.03
N PHE A 239 2.52 -11.48 -9.65
CA PHE A 239 1.57 -12.22 -8.84
C PHE A 239 2.09 -12.27 -7.41
N SER A 240 1.23 -11.96 -6.47
CA SER A 240 1.48 -12.14 -5.04
C SER A 240 0.31 -12.87 -4.41
N GLU A 241 0.58 -13.61 -3.36
CA GLU A 241 -0.42 -14.42 -2.67
C GLU A 241 -0.26 -14.23 -1.18
N ASN A 242 -1.39 -14.04 -0.51
CA ASN A 242 -1.48 -14.10 0.95
C ASN A 242 -2.48 -15.18 1.37
N GLU A 243 -2.73 -15.31 2.66
CA GLU A 243 -3.63 -16.34 3.21
C GLU A 243 -5.06 -16.30 2.63
N THR A 244 -5.53 -15.11 2.23
CA THR A 244 -6.93 -14.87 1.87
C THR A 244 -7.13 -14.47 0.41
N ARG A 245 -6.08 -14.05 -0.29
CA ARG A 245 -6.18 -13.41 -1.61
C ARG A 245 -4.98 -13.75 -2.48
N VAL A 246 -5.24 -13.86 -3.78
CA VAL A 246 -4.22 -13.89 -4.83
C VAL A 246 -4.36 -12.62 -5.66
N TYR A 247 -3.28 -11.85 -5.76
CA TYR A 247 -3.25 -10.58 -6.48
C TYR A 247 -2.49 -10.73 -7.79
N LEU A 248 -2.97 -10.01 -8.79
CA LEU A 248 -2.26 -9.71 -10.01
C LEU A 248 -2.08 -8.19 -10.04
N SER A 249 -0.86 -7.66 -9.99
CA SER A 249 -0.62 -6.23 -10.20
C SER A 249 -0.12 -6.01 -11.61
N LEU A 250 -0.78 -5.14 -12.38
CA LEU A 250 -0.36 -4.70 -13.70
C LEU A 250 0.26 -3.32 -13.60
N ASN A 251 1.57 -3.23 -13.88
CA ASN A 251 2.36 -2.03 -13.70
C ASN A 251 2.97 -1.57 -15.02
N GLY A 252 3.04 -0.26 -15.26
CA GLY A 252 3.84 0.29 -16.35
C GLY A 252 5.34 0.15 -16.08
N LYS A 253 6.18 0.42 -17.09
CA LYS A 253 7.65 0.36 -16.97
C LYS A 253 8.24 1.19 -15.83
N LYS A 254 7.58 2.28 -15.44
CA LYS A 254 8.01 3.18 -14.35
C LYS A 254 7.47 2.79 -12.97
N GLY A 255 6.80 1.63 -12.85
CA GLY A 255 6.22 1.16 -11.58
C GLY A 255 4.84 1.73 -11.25
N GLU A 256 4.24 2.49 -12.16
CA GLU A 256 2.85 2.97 -12.03
C GLU A 256 1.89 1.77 -12.06
N GLU A 257 1.10 1.57 -11.01
CA GLU A 257 0.08 0.52 -10.97
C GLU A 257 -1.19 0.98 -11.71
N TYR A 258 -1.64 0.17 -12.67
CA TYR A 258 -2.80 0.47 -13.51
C TYR A 258 -4.06 -0.29 -13.08
N ILE A 259 -3.91 -1.58 -12.79
CA ILE A 259 -5.02 -2.48 -12.45
C ILE A 259 -4.49 -3.54 -11.49
N THR A 260 -5.29 -3.87 -10.48
CA THR A 260 -4.98 -4.93 -9.51
C THR A 260 -6.12 -5.94 -9.43
N PRO A 261 -6.24 -6.90 -10.37
CA PRO A 261 -7.23 -7.95 -10.25
C PRO A 261 -6.92 -8.87 -9.06
N VAL A 262 -7.96 -9.34 -8.37
CA VAL A 262 -7.79 -10.14 -7.14
C VAL A 262 -8.70 -11.36 -7.18
N LEU A 263 -8.19 -12.53 -6.81
CA LEU A 263 -9.02 -13.66 -6.40
C LEU A 263 -9.13 -13.65 -4.87
N ASP A 264 -10.33 -13.43 -4.35
CA ASP A 264 -10.60 -13.59 -2.92
C ASP A 264 -10.91 -15.05 -2.62
N LYS A 265 -10.03 -15.69 -1.84
CA LYS A 265 -10.12 -17.10 -1.48
C LYS A 265 -11.28 -17.35 -0.53
N ARG A 266 -11.72 -16.37 0.28
CA ARG A 266 -12.85 -16.55 1.22
C ARG A 266 -14.18 -16.48 0.49
N GLU A 267 -14.33 -15.49 -0.39
CA GLU A 267 -15.54 -15.35 -1.19
C GLU A 267 -15.59 -16.31 -2.39
N ASN A 268 -14.44 -16.92 -2.71
CA ASN A 268 -14.25 -17.75 -3.88
C ASN A 268 -14.69 -17.00 -5.16
N ALA A 269 -14.28 -15.74 -5.29
CA ALA A 269 -14.70 -14.84 -6.36
C ALA A 269 -13.53 -13.98 -6.85
N PHE A 270 -13.56 -13.64 -8.14
CA PHE A 270 -12.60 -12.73 -8.74
C PHE A 270 -13.12 -11.29 -8.63
N PHE A 271 -12.21 -10.34 -8.50
CA PHE A 271 -12.50 -8.92 -8.34
C PHE A 271 -11.68 -8.10 -9.32
N LEU A 272 -12.35 -7.14 -9.95
CA LEU A 272 -11.75 -6.17 -10.86
C LEU A 272 -12.46 -4.82 -10.65
N ASP A 273 -11.73 -3.78 -10.26
CA ASP A 273 -12.26 -2.43 -10.02
C ASP A 273 -13.53 -2.39 -9.15
N GLY A 274 -13.56 -3.20 -8.09
CA GLY A 274 -14.70 -3.30 -7.16
C GLY A 274 -15.89 -4.13 -7.66
N LYS A 275 -15.85 -4.66 -8.89
CA LYS A 275 -16.84 -5.63 -9.39
C LYS A 275 -16.43 -7.05 -9.00
N SER A 276 -17.40 -7.86 -8.58
CA SER A 276 -17.21 -9.27 -8.21
C SER A 276 -17.69 -10.20 -9.33
N TYR A 277 -16.92 -11.24 -9.61
CA TYR A 277 -17.16 -12.22 -10.66
C TYR A 277 -17.06 -13.64 -10.09
N ARG A 278 -18.10 -14.44 -10.28
CA ARG A 278 -18.09 -15.86 -9.87
C ARG A 278 -17.47 -16.78 -10.91
N SER A 279 -17.52 -16.40 -12.19
CA SER A 279 -16.96 -17.15 -13.32
C SER A 279 -15.64 -16.54 -13.78
N PHE A 280 -14.65 -17.39 -14.02
CA PHE A 280 -13.36 -16.97 -14.56
C PHE A 280 -13.49 -16.42 -15.97
N THR A 281 -14.35 -17.01 -16.82
CA THR A 281 -14.53 -16.57 -18.21
C THR A 281 -14.98 -15.11 -18.29
N THR A 282 -16.03 -14.74 -17.54
CA THR A 282 -16.55 -13.37 -17.53
C THR A 282 -15.56 -12.38 -16.93
N PHE A 283 -14.84 -12.80 -15.89
CA PHE A 283 -13.78 -12.00 -15.30
C PHE A 283 -12.64 -11.76 -16.30
N HIS A 284 -12.22 -12.80 -17.01
CA HIS A 284 -11.13 -12.75 -17.97
C HIS A 284 -11.47 -11.85 -19.16
N GLU A 285 -12.68 -11.94 -19.70
CA GLU A 285 -13.15 -11.06 -20.78
C GLU A 285 -13.09 -9.58 -20.35
N ASP A 286 -13.68 -9.24 -19.21
CA ASP A 286 -13.67 -7.88 -18.66
C ASP A 286 -12.25 -7.38 -18.36
N LEU A 287 -11.37 -8.25 -17.85
CA LEU A 287 -9.97 -7.93 -17.63
C LEU A 287 -9.26 -7.57 -18.93
N LEU A 288 -9.41 -8.39 -19.98
CA LEU A 288 -8.78 -8.12 -21.27
C LEU A 288 -9.29 -6.81 -21.89
N ASP A 289 -10.59 -6.56 -21.79
CA ASP A 289 -11.19 -5.31 -22.31
C ASP A 289 -10.71 -4.09 -21.52
N LYS A 290 -10.58 -4.21 -20.20
CA LYS A 290 -9.97 -3.16 -19.38
C LYS A 290 -8.53 -2.88 -19.79
N ILE A 291 -7.71 -3.92 -19.99
CA ILE A 291 -6.30 -3.78 -20.44
C ILE A 291 -6.25 -3.11 -21.82
N LYS A 292 -7.13 -3.48 -22.76
CA LYS A 292 -7.21 -2.82 -24.08
C LYS A 292 -7.53 -1.33 -23.95
N GLY A 293 -8.40 -0.96 -23.02
CA GLY A 293 -8.80 0.42 -22.74
C GLY A 293 -7.76 1.25 -21.98
N LEU A 294 -6.71 0.63 -21.41
CA LEU A 294 -5.68 1.36 -20.68
C LEU A 294 -4.90 2.33 -21.58
N ASP A 295 -4.80 3.57 -21.14
CA ASP A 295 -3.86 4.54 -21.67
C ASP A 295 -2.54 4.46 -20.89
N THR A 296 -1.65 3.60 -21.37
CA THR A 296 -0.31 3.35 -20.77
C THR A 296 0.74 4.36 -21.20
N ARG A 297 0.35 5.42 -21.94
CA ARG A 297 1.23 6.52 -22.25
C ARG A 297 1.65 7.22 -20.97
N SER A 298 2.93 7.58 -20.91
CA SER A 298 3.51 8.33 -19.80
C SER A 298 2.81 9.66 -19.60
N GLY A 299 2.89 10.22 -18.39
CA GLY A 299 2.38 11.57 -18.10
C GLY A 299 2.93 12.63 -19.06
N VAL A 300 4.18 12.48 -19.50
CA VAL A 300 4.83 13.37 -20.49
C VAL A 300 4.12 13.28 -21.84
N GLU A 301 3.90 12.09 -22.37
CA GLU A 301 3.21 11.90 -23.67
C GLU A 301 1.78 12.45 -23.64
N LYS A 302 1.05 12.21 -22.54
CA LYS A 302 -0.29 12.78 -22.33
C LYS A 302 -0.26 14.32 -22.30
N LYS A 303 0.76 14.89 -21.66
CA LYS A 303 0.95 16.35 -21.59
C LYS A 303 1.35 16.93 -22.95
N ILE A 304 2.17 16.24 -23.74
CA ILE A 304 2.50 16.64 -25.13
C ILE A 304 1.24 16.72 -25.97
N ASP A 305 0.39 15.68 -25.92
CA ASP A 305 -0.86 15.67 -26.69
C ASP A 305 -1.81 16.80 -26.26
N THR A 306 -1.85 17.08 -24.95
CA THR A 306 -2.61 18.20 -24.40
C THR A 306 -2.11 19.53 -24.96
N LEU A 307 -0.79 19.78 -24.91
CA LEU A 307 -0.18 20.99 -25.46
C LEU A 307 -0.38 21.12 -26.96
N LYS A 308 -0.23 20.03 -27.73
CA LYS A 308 -0.50 20.01 -29.18
C LYS A 308 -1.95 20.39 -29.46
N LYS A 309 -2.89 19.88 -28.68
CA LYS A 309 -4.31 20.20 -28.79
C LYS A 309 -4.57 21.67 -28.46
N GLU A 310 -4.01 22.18 -27.37
CA GLU A 310 -4.14 23.59 -26.95
C GLU A 310 -3.60 24.54 -28.03
N ILE A 311 -2.43 24.27 -28.63
CA ILE A 311 -1.87 25.09 -29.70
C ILE A 311 -2.76 25.06 -30.94
N LYS A 312 -3.29 23.89 -31.30
CA LYS A 312 -4.22 23.76 -32.44
C LYS A 312 -5.52 24.52 -32.21
N GLU A 313 -6.09 24.43 -31.02
CA GLU A 313 -7.27 25.18 -30.61
C GLU A 313 -7.01 26.69 -30.62
N LEU A 314 -5.88 27.13 -30.08
CA LEU A 314 -5.45 28.53 -30.11
C LEU A 314 -5.27 29.03 -31.56
N GLY A 315 -4.66 28.23 -32.44
CA GLY A 315 -4.45 28.60 -33.83
C GLY A 315 -5.71 28.63 -34.69
N VAL A 316 -6.82 28.04 -34.25
CA VAL A 316 -8.14 28.21 -34.88
C VAL A 316 -8.98 29.30 -34.22
N ASP A 317 -8.62 29.76 -33.02
CA ASP A 317 -9.31 30.83 -32.32
C ASP A 317 -9.36 32.13 -33.14
N ARG A 318 -10.54 32.75 -33.18
CA ARG A 318 -10.78 33.95 -33.98
C ARG A 318 -9.99 35.16 -33.45
N GLY A 319 -9.87 35.29 -32.14
CA GLY A 319 -9.14 36.38 -31.51
C GLY A 319 -7.65 36.29 -31.81
N PHE A 320 -7.06 35.12 -31.57
CA PHE A 320 -5.65 34.87 -31.86
C PHE A 320 -5.31 35.00 -33.35
N ARG A 321 -6.15 34.48 -34.25
CA ARG A 321 -5.98 34.69 -35.70
C ARG A 321 -6.04 36.16 -36.10
N SER A 322 -6.97 36.93 -35.53
CA SER A 322 -7.07 38.37 -35.80
C SER A 322 -5.82 39.12 -35.31
N PHE A 323 -5.30 38.73 -34.15
CA PHE A 323 -4.05 39.25 -33.62
C PHE A 323 -2.87 38.95 -34.55
N LEU A 324 -2.68 37.70 -34.98
CA LEU A 324 -1.62 37.32 -35.93
C LEU A 324 -1.75 38.08 -37.26
N GLN A 325 -2.97 38.17 -37.80
CA GLN A 325 -3.24 38.89 -39.06
C GLN A 325 -2.92 40.39 -38.96
N SER A 326 -3.16 41.03 -37.80
CA SER A 326 -2.79 42.43 -37.56
C SER A 326 -1.27 42.69 -37.57
N LYS A 327 -0.47 41.62 -37.48
CA LYS A 327 0.99 41.62 -37.54
C LYS A 327 1.54 41.00 -38.83
N ASP A 328 0.66 40.74 -39.81
CA ASP A 328 1.00 40.03 -41.05
C ASP A 328 1.58 38.62 -40.84
N LEU A 329 1.14 37.94 -39.78
CA LEU A 329 1.56 36.59 -39.40
C LEU A 329 0.44 35.55 -39.58
N THR A 330 0.87 34.30 -39.68
CA THR A 330 0.06 33.08 -39.72
C THR A 330 0.76 31.98 -38.93
N ILE A 331 0.03 30.96 -38.48
CA ILE A 331 0.58 29.79 -37.80
C ILE A 331 0.31 28.54 -38.63
N ASN A 332 1.31 27.67 -38.77
CA ASN A 332 1.16 26.34 -39.37
C ASN A 332 0.77 25.32 -38.28
N LEU A 333 -0.43 24.75 -38.40
CA LEU A 333 -1.00 23.81 -37.42
C LEU A 333 -0.72 22.34 -37.72
N ASP A 334 -0.22 22.02 -38.92
CA ASP A 334 0.16 20.65 -39.26
C ASP A 334 1.42 20.23 -38.48
N GLY A 335 2.24 21.23 -38.12
CA GLY A 335 3.46 21.09 -37.34
C GLY A 335 4.57 20.36 -38.09
N ARG A 336 5.80 20.53 -37.61
CA ARG A 336 6.97 19.72 -38.03
C ARG A 336 7.63 19.13 -36.79
N GLU A 337 8.44 18.10 -36.96
CA GLU A 337 9.03 17.33 -35.85
C GLU A 337 10.49 17.02 -36.17
N ASP A 338 11.37 17.19 -35.18
CA ASP A 338 12.75 16.68 -35.20
C ASP A 338 12.94 15.67 -34.05
N ASP A 339 14.17 15.30 -33.70
CA ASP A 339 14.43 14.33 -32.62
C ASP A 339 14.00 14.81 -31.23
N GLU A 340 13.99 16.12 -30.96
CA GLU A 340 13.82 16.69 -29.63
C GLU A 340 12.49 17.43 -29.44
N TYR A 341 11.91 18.00 -30.49
CA TYR A 341 10.77 18.91 -30.43
C TYR A 341 9.67 18.61 -31.46
N PHE A 342 8.46 19.06 -31.11
CA PHE A 342 7.37 19.29 -32.06
C PHE A 342 7.18 20.79 -32.26
N TYR A 343 7.31 21.27 -33.49
CA TYR A 343 7.21 22.69 -33.84
C TYR A 343 5.88 23.05 -34.49
N PHE A 344 5.39 24.24 -34.18
CA PHE A 344 4.30 24.92 -34.85
C PHE A 344 4.81 26.28 -35.35
N ASP A 345 5.13 26.36 -36.63
CA ASP A 345 5.83 27.52 -37.20
C ASP A 345 4.92 28.74 -37.34
N LEU A 346 5.47 29.90 -37.00
CA LEU A 346 4.89 31.21 -37.29
C LEU A 346 5.53 31.76 -38.57
N ASN A 347 4.70 32.06 -39.55
CA ASN A 347 5.12 32.54 -40.86
C ASN A 347 4.52 33.90 -41.15
N THR A 348 5.25 34.74 -41.87
CA THR A 348 4.67 35.94 -42.50
C THR A 348 3.63 35.54 -43.55
N LYS A 349 2.79 36.49 -43.99
CA LYS A 349 1.89 36.28 -45.14
C LYS A 349 2.60 35.86 -46.44
N SER A 350 3.88 36.20 -46.60
CA SER A 350 4.72 35.75 -47.72
C SER A 350 5.24 34.31 -47.58
N GLY A 351 4.95 33.64 -46.47
CA GLY A 351 5.42 32.29 -46.16
C GLY A 351 6.82 32.23 -45.57
N THR A 352 7.40 33.36 -45.15
CA THR A 352 8.73 33.40 -44.55
C THR A 352 8.64 33.05 -43.05
N PRO A 353 9.38 32.06 -42.55
CA PRO A 353 9.35 31.70 -41.13
C PRO A 353 9.99 32.81 -40.28
N ILE A 354 9.36 33.12 -39.15
CA ILE A 354 9.86 34.11 -38.18
C ILE A 354 10.20 33.49 -36.82
N GLY A 355 9.74 32.28 -36.56
CA GLY A 355 9.91 31.55 -35.31
C GLY A 355 8.88 30.45 -35.16
N SER A 356 8.86 29.75 -34.03
CA SER A 356 7.95 28.63 -33.81
C SER A 356 7.62 28.44 -32.33
N PHE A 357 6.47 27.81 -32.07
CA PHE A 357 6.19 27.20 -30.78
C PHE A 357 6.70 25.76 -30.79
N ALA A 358 7.62 25.43 -29.89
CA ALA A 358 8.26 24.12 -29.83
C ALA A 358 7.89 23.37 -28.53
N ILE A 359 7.39 22.15 -28.64
CA ILE A 359 7.12 21.27 -27.48
C ILE A 359 8.26 20.28 -27.35
N LEU A 360 9.00 20.35 -26.24
CA LEU A 360 10.11 19.44 -25.94
C LEU A 360 9.59 18.04 -25.57
N LYS A 361 9.99 17.02 -26.33
CA LYS A 361 9.45 15.66 -26.27
C LYS A 361 9.68 14.92 -24.95
N HIS A 362 10.73 15.26 -24.22
CA HIS A 362 11.08 14.53 -23.00
C HIS A 362 10.46 15.12 -21.73
N SER A 363 10.17 16.43 -21.71
CA SER A 363 9.62 17.14 -20.54
C SER A 363 8.19 17.63 -20.75
N ALA A 364 7.70 17.62 -22.00
CA ALA A 364 6.43 18.23 -22.38
C ALA A 364 6.35 19.71 -21.98
N GLU A 365 7.42 20.44 -22.26
CA GLU A 365 7.51 21.89 -22.03
C GLU A 365 7.39 22.65 -23.35
N LEU A 366 6.73 23.81 -23.29
CA LEU A 366 6.52 24.67 -24.45
C LEU A 366 7.57 25.79 -24.47
N TYR A 367 8.19 25.98 -25.62
CA TYR A 367 9.23 26.97 -25.87
C TYR A 367 8.85 27.88 -27.03
N LEU A 368 9.37 29.10 -27.02
CA LEU A 368 9.42 29.98 -28.17
C LEU A 368 10.81 29.87 -28.81
N MET A 369 10.85 29.53 -30.09
CA MET A 369 12.07 29.50 -30.88
C MET A 369 12.08 30.65 -31.89
N ASP A 370 13.27 31.14 -32.24
CA ASP A 370 13.43 32.06 -33.36
C ASP A 370 13.41 31.32 -34.72
N ARG A 371 13.65 32.05 -35.80
CA ARG A 371 13.63 31.50 -37.17
C ARG A 371 14.71 30.44 -37.44
N ASP A 372 15.77 30.44 -36.64
CA ASP A 372 16.94 29.58 -36.77
C ASP A 372 16.85 28.42 -35.74
N ASP A 373 15.64 28.20 -35.18
CA ASP A 373 15.31 27.22 -34.14
C ASP A 373 16.12 27.39 -32.83
N VAL A 374 16.56 28.62 -32.55
CA VAL A 374 17.24 28.95 -31.29
C VAL A 374 16.22 29.33 -30.23
N LEU A 375 16.34 28.71 -29.05
CA LEU A 375 15.47 28.96 -27.91
C LEU A 375 15.56 30.41 -27.42
N ILE A 376 14.41 31.08 -27.42
CA ILE A 376 14.24 32.44 -26.89
C ILE A 376 13.83 32.37 -25.42
N CYS A 377 12.73 31.66 -25.13
CA CYS A 377 12.20 31.52 -23.76
C CYS A 377 11.29 30.29 -23.62
N SER A 378 11.05 29.88 -22.38
CA SER A 378 10.08 28.83 -22.03
C SER A 378 8.76 29.43 -21.55
N PHE A 379 7.66 28.85 -22.00
CA PHE A 379 6.34 29.13 -21.45
C PHE A 379 6.08 28.13 -20.32
N LYS A 380 6.28 28.55 -19.08
CA LYS A 380 5.75 27.81 -17.92
C LYS A 380 4.22 27.92 -17.93
N THR A 381 3.58 27.00 -18.67
CA THR A 381 2.14 26.67 -18.77
C THR A 381 1.13 27.83 -18.89
N LEU A 382 0.41 27.85 -20.01
CA LEU A 382 -0.70 28.77 -20.30
C LEU A 382 -2.04 28.40 -19.62
N GLY A 383 -2.09 27.47 -18.64
CA GLY A 383 -3.41 27.05 -18.11
C GLY A 383 -3.49 26.05 -16.94
N MET A 384 -2.44 25.82 -16.13
CA MET A 384 -2.59 24.94 -14.96
C MET A 384 -2.96 25.71 -13.68
N PRO A 385 -4.01 25.30 -12.92
CA PRO A 385 -4.30 25.83 -11.59
C PRO A 385 -3.12 25.56 -10.64
N GLU A 386 -2.87 26.49 -9.72
CA GLU A 386 -1.76 26.47 -8.74
C GLU A 386 -1.64 25.19 -7.88
N ALA A 387 -2.67 24.35 -7.82
CA ALA A 387 -2.72 23.18 -6.93
C ALA A 387 -1.66 22.10 -7.25
N ASP A 388 -1.25 21.94 -8.51
CA ASP A 388 -0.25 20.93 -8.89
C ASP A 388 1.21 21.40 -8.70
N ARG A 389 1.44 22.69 -8.39
CA ARG A 389 2.80 23.24 -8.19
C ARG A 389 3.48 22.74 -6.90
N LEU A 390 2.69 22.37 -5.89
CA LEU A 390 3.22 21.98 -4.58
C LEU A 390 3.82 20.57 -4.54
N TYR A 391 3.55 19.72 -5.54
CA TYR A 391 4.04 18.34 -5.56
C TYR A 391 5.37 18.15 -6.32
N SER A 392 5.73 19.03 -7.26
CA SER A 392 7.01 18.88 -7.99
C SER A 392 8.22 19.53 -7.28
N GLU A 393 8.02 20.56 -6.46
CA GLU A 393 9.14 21.29 -5.83
C GLU A 393 9.70 20.62 -4.56
N ARG A 394 9.03 19.61 -4.00
CA ARG A 394 9.51 18.86 -2.83
C ARG A 394 10.47 17.70 -3.17
N GLY A 395 10.74 17.43 -4.45
CA GLY A 395 11.54 16.27 -4.88
C GLY A 395 13.06 16.46 -4.90
N ASP A 396 13.57 17.69 -5.03
CA ASP A 396 14.98 17.90 -5.44
C ASP A 396 15.86 18.68 -4.44
N SER A 397 15.44 18.83 -3.17
CA SER A 397 16.15 19.67 -2.20
C SER A 397 16.70 18.92 -0.98
N PHE A 398 17.35 17.75 -1.15
CA PHE A 398 18.28 17.23 -0.13
C PHE A 398 19.47 16.49 -0.75
N SER A 399 20.42 17.27 -1.29
CA SER A 399 21.78 16.83 -1.59
C SER A 399 22.75 17.97 -1.24
N GLY A 400 22.91 18.20 0.06
CA GLY A 400 23.91 19.11 0.63
C GLY A 400 25.06 18.31 1.24
N ASN A 401 26.15 18.19 0.49
CA ASN A 401 27.47 17.79 0.99
C ASN A 401 27.93 18.74 2.13
N GLU A 402 28.25 18.19 3.30
CA GLU A 402 29.24 18.80 4.18
C GLU A 402 30.36 17.78 4.48
N LYS A 403 31.47 17.95 3.75
CA LYS A 403 32.80 17.62 4.25
C LYS A 403 33.22 18.74 5.19
N LYS A 404 33.64 18.41 6.41
CA LYS A 404 34.69 19.14 7.14
C LYS A 404 35.28 18.26 8.25
N ASN A 405 36.59 18.07 8.14
CA ASN A 405 37.64 17.64 9.08
C ASN A 405 37.35 16.58 10.14
#